data_AF-A0A9J7N0J6-F1
#
_entry.id   AF-A0A9J7N0J6-F1
#
_cell.length_a   1.000
_cell.length_b   1.000
_cell.length_c   1.000
_cell.angle_alpha   90.00
_cell.angle_beta   90.00
_cell.angle_gamma   90.00
#
_symmetry.space_group_name_H-M   'P 1'
#
loop_
_entity.id
_entity.type
_entity.pdbx_description
1 polymer ?
#
loop_
_entity_poly.entity_id
_entity_poly.type
_entity_poly.pdbx_seq_one_letter_code
_entity_poly.pdbx_strand_id
1 'polypeptide(L)'
;MRPVGNRDTAGVTEVRTLETVPIRSRPLLAPINTEEQKQRFLHHGHLPKFNLRGSEERVQGAMRTKVAQIKFDHFPEAKKILETVREKFGDEDRLVEAAFGPLIDQTEATHMVSQYLVEHGVDGMLKILWSGDLNCSGRMQWRGPAQKYNRPELRRYSLWLQNTAENMYLRQHGIKCLVDHEVGTHFFRMLNDGFQPWYSNRDGFGLRSCRSWEAIAIEEGLATVNTMLQAKVKYLWVPALLYYASCMSTEMSFSDLFQHLETFINDVHQRWKIVMRDQCWPGRTWQGSGTIIGSCQEGLCLQLMPCFTGAVEILRNLEVIDFHLLYSGKVCIDELPRIRRLARRDCIKLPHFLLDQEAYRKKLRQMAAVNNIASPHRRNETKKASAVSKQRAGNMSRKFSLSVPNLKNVPEPPKKILLNRRKAAPNVLTYSRKYQYVSG
;
A
#
# COMPACT_ATOMS: atom_id res chain seq x y z
N MET A 1 -16.28 41.37 -4.29
CA MET A 1 -16.37 40.78 -2.94
C MET A 1 -15.45 39.57 -2.88
N ARG A 2 -14.36 39.66 -2.10
CA ARG A 2 -13.44 38.54 -1.88
C ARG A 2 -14.07 37.58 -0.87
N PRO A 3 -14.00 36.26 -1.04
CA PRO A 3 -14.41 35.34 0.01
C PRO A 3 -13.39 35.41 1.14
N VAL A 4 -13.82 35.89 2.30
CA VAL A 4 -13.09 35.76 3.57
C VAL A 4 -13.21 34.29 3.97
N GLY A 5 -12.22 33.48 3.60
CA GLY A 5 -12.05 32.14 4.13
C GLY A 5 -11.42 32.24 5.51
N ASN A 6 -12.09 31.66 6.52
CA ASN A 6 -11.61 31.46 7.89
C ASN A 6 -10.11 31.09 7.92
N ARG A 7 -9.27 32.09 8.14
CA ARG A 7 -8.03 31.91 8.91
C ARG A 7 -8.47 32.11 10.34
N ASP A 8 -8.65 31.02 11.09
CA ASP A 8 -8.56 30.97 12.55
C ASP A 8 -8.97 29.57 13.02
N THR A 9 -8.13 28.94 13.85
CA THR A 9 -8.15 27.55 14.35
C THR A 9 -7.35 26.50 13.56
N ALA A 10 -6.08 26.79 13.23
CA ALA A 10 -5.09 25.70 13.20
C ALA A 10 -4.68 25.45 14.66
N GLY A 11 -5.40 24.55 15.34
CA GLY A 11 -5.03 24.15 16.70
C GLY A 11 -3.74 23.30 16.67
N VAL A 12 -2.99 23.29 17.77
CA VAL A 12 -1.85 22.37 17.95
C VAL A 12 -2.36 20.93 17.85
N THR A 13 -1.60 20.05 17.17
CA THR A 13 -1.93 18.62 17.09
C THR A 13 -2.17 18.03 18.48
N GLU A 14 -3.36 17.47 18.67
CA GLU A 14 -3.72 16.82 19.93
C GLU A 14 -3.03 15.45 20.05
N VAL A 15 -2.37 15.21 21.18
CA VAL A 15 -1.72 13.94 21.52
C VAL A 15 -2.44 13.30 22.71
N ARG A 16 -2.77 12.01 22.61
CA ARG A 16 -3.35 11.23 23.72
C ARG A 16 -2.72 9.84 23.80
N THR A 17 -2.60 9.32 25.01
CA THR A 17 -2.30 7.91 25.27
C THR A 17 -3.58 7.23 25.75
N LEU A 18 -3.91 6.09 25.16
CA LEU A 18 -5.09 5.31 25.47
C LEU A 18 -4.68 3.90 25.92
N GLU A 19 -5.25 3.43 27.02
CA GLU A 19 -5.00 2.07 27.52
C GLU A 19 -5.39 1.01 26.50
N THR A 20 -6.52 1.22 25.81
CA THR A 20 -7.00 0.30 24.77
C THR A 20 -7.54 1.04 23.55
N VAL A 21 -7.35 0.44 22.38
CA VAL A 21 -7.97 0.86 21.14
C VAL A 21 -9.50 0.69 21.29
N PRO A 22 -10.29 1.77 21.10
CA PRO A 22 -11.74 1.70 21.21
C PRO A 22 -12.33 0.61 20.35
N ILE A 23 -13.35 -0.07 20.87
CA ILE A 23 -14.05 -1.20 20.22
C ILE A 23 -14.48 -0.89 18.77
N ARG A 24 -14.88 0.36 18.47
CA ARG A 24 -15.30 0.81 17.12
C ARG A 24 -14.13 1.01 16.14
N SER A 25 -12.90 1.07 16.64
CA SER A 25 -11.65 1.17 15.87
C SER A 25 -10.91 -0.17 15.80
N ARG A 26 -11.46 -1.24 16.39
CA ARG A 26 -10.93 -2.60 16.29
C ARG A 26 -11.48 -3.32 15.05
N PRO A 27 -10.72 -4.29 14.49
CA PRO A 27 -11.18 -5.17 13.43
C PRO A 27 -12.55 -5.87 13.77
N LEU A 28 -13.47 -6.01 12.81
CA LEU A 28 -14.84 -6.58 12.87
C LEU A 28 -14.78 -8.04 13.27
N LEU A 29 -13.75 -8.72 12.79
CA LEU A 29 -13.52 -10.11 13.09
C LEU A 29 -12.23 -10.27 13.91
N ALA A 30 -11.77 -9.29 14.71
CA ALA A 30 -10.56 -9.46 15.54
C ALA A 30 -10.63 -10.71 16.45
N PRO A 31 -9.52 -11.42 16.73
CA PRO A 31 -9.53 -12.57 17.62
C PRO A 31 -9.55 -12.07 19.06
N ILE A 32 -10.48 -12.58 19.87
CA ILE A 32 -10.71 -12.06 21.23
C ILE A 32 -9.86 -12.76 22.29
N ASN A 33 -9.33 -13.95 21.99
CA ASN A 33 -8.53 -14.77 22.91
C ASN A 33 -7.07 -14.92 22.42
N THR A 34 -6.54 -13.90 21.75
CA THR A 34 -5.21 -13.96 21.12
C THR A 34 -4.10 -14.32 22.11
N GLU A 35 -4.11 -13.66 23.27
CA GLU A 35 -3.08 -13.87 24.29
C GLU A 35 -3.16 -15.26 24.92
N GLU A 36 -4.36 -15.72 25.26
CA GLU A 36 -4.57 -17.08 25.79
C GLU A 36 -4.01 -18.15 24.84
N GLN A 37 -4.31 -18.05 23.55
CA GLN A 37 -3.85 -19.01 22.56
C GLN A 37 -2.35 -18.91 22.28
N LYS A 38 -1.78 -17.71 22.35
CA LYS A 38 -0.32 -17.50 22.29
C LYS A 38 0.37 -18.24 23.43
N GLN A 39 -0.10 -18.05 24.65
CA GLN A 39 0.44 -18.72 25.83
C GLN A 39 0.32 -20.24 25.71
N ARG A 40 -0.84 -20.75 25.27
CA ARG A 40 -1.06 -22.19 25.06
C ARG A 40 -0.14 -22.80 24.01
N PHE A 41 0.08 -22.12 22.90
CA PHE A 41 0.98 -22.60 21.86
C PHE A 41 2.44 -22.54 22.31
N LEU A 42 2.89 -21.41 22.86
CA LEU A 42 4.29 -21.22 23.25
C LEU A 42 4.71 -22.08 24.45
N HIS A 43 3.83 -22.30 25.43
CA HIS A 43 4.16 -23.09 26.62
C HIS A 43 3.85 -24.58 26.48
N HIS A 44 2.81 -24.94 25.72
CA HIS A 44 2.32 -26.33 25.68
C HIS A 44 2.34 -26.94 24.28
N GLY A 45 2.75 -26.21 23.24
CA GLY A 45 2.75 -26.71 21.85
C GLY A 45 1.35 -26.94 21.28
N HIS A 46 0.30 -26.48 21.96
CA HIS A 46 -1.08 -26.70 21.54
C HIS A 46 -1.42 -25.80 20.35
N LEU A 47 -1.89 -26.39 19.26
CA LEU A 47 -2.35 -25.65 18.09
C LEU A 47 -3.44 -24.64 18.49
N PRO A 48 -3.33 -23.37 18.04
CA PRO A 48 -4.20 -22.33 18.53
C PRO A 48 -5.61 -22.41 17.96
N LYS A 49 -6.60 -22.13 18.81
CA LYS A 49 -8.04 -22.06 18.50
C LYS A 49 -8.60 -20.72 18.97
N PHE A 50 -8.89 -19.83 18.03
CA PHE A 50 -9.28 -18.47 18.32
C PHE A 50 -10.78 -18.28 18.18
N ASN A 51 -11.30 -17.38 19.00
CA ASN A 51 -12.68 -16.93 18.95
C ASN A 51 -12.73 -15.57 18.24
N LEU A 52 -13.70 -15.40 17.34
CA LEU A 52 -13.84 -14.18 16.56
C LEU A 52 -14.99 -13.31 17.06
N ARG A 53 -14.86 -12.00 16.85
CA ARG A 53 -15.89 -11.04 17.21
C ARG A 53 -17.14 -11.03 16.29
N GLY A 54 -17.05 -11.60 15.09
CA GLY A 54 -18.13 -11.56 14.07
C GLY A 54 -18.98 -12.83 14.02
N SER A 55 -20.20 -12.72 13.46
CA SER A 55 -21.03 -13.89 13.18
C SER A 55 -20.40 -14.80 12.12
N GLU A 56 -20.67 -16.10 12.21
CA GLU A 56 -20.08 -17.11 11.33
C GLU A 56 -20.36 -16.86 9.84
N GLU A 57 -21.57 -16.42 9.50
CA GLU A 57 -21.94 -16.01 8.14
C GLU A 57 -21.04 -14.89 7.58
N ARG A 58 -20.66 -13.92 8.42
CA ARG A 58 -19.78 -12.82 8.00
C ARG A 58 -18.35 -13.28 7.79
N VAL A 59 -17.89 -14.20 8.63
CA VAL A 59 -16.58 -14.83 8.47
C VAL A 59 -16.56 -15.58 7.13
N GLN A 60 -17.58 -16.38 6.83
CA GLN A 60 -17.71 -17.10 5.55
C GLN A 60 -17.83 -16.17 4.34
N GLY A 61 -18.53 -15.05 4.47
CA GLY A 61 -18.61 -14.03 3.41
C GLY A 61 -17.25 -13.39 3.09
N ALA A 62 -16.42 -13.15 4.10
CA ALA A 62 -15.06 -12.64 3.92
C ALA A 62 -14.16 -13.66 3.18
N MET A 63 -14.32 -14.97 3.45
CA MET A 63 -13.54 -16.04 2.83
C MET A 63 -13.72 -16.13 1.31
N ARG A 64 -14.89 -15.76 0.78
CA ARG A 64 -15.22 -15.90 -0.66
C ARG A 64 -14.65 -14.78 -1.53
N THR A 65 -13.99 -13.79 -0.95
CA THR A 65 -13.49 -12.63 -1.71
C THR A 65 -12.19 -12.95 -2.47
N LYS A 66 -12.10 -12.53 -3.74
CA LYS A 66 -10.91 -12.74 -4.60
C LYS A 66 -9.59 -12.18 -4.04
N VAL A 67 -9.68 -11.26 -3.07
CA VAL A 67 -8.54 -10.68 -2.36
C VAL A 67 -7.78 -11.75 -1.54
N ALA A 68 -8.40 -12.90 -1.28
CA ALA A 68 -7.84 -13.97 -0.46
C ALA A 68 -6.88 -14.95 -1.16
N GLN A 69 -6.61 -14.77 -2.45
CA GLN A 69 -5.76 -15.71 -3.21
C GLN A 69 -4.29 -15.36 -3.03
N ILE A 70 -3.48 -16.36 -2.64
CA ILE A 70 -2.03 -16.21 -2.61
C ILE A 70 -1.46 -16.25 -4.02
N LYS A 71 -0.52 -15.34 -4.26
CA LYS A 71 0.23 -15.23 -5.50
C LYS A 71 1.67 -15.60 -5.20
N PHE A 72 2.29 -16.26 -6.16
CA PHE A 72 3.70 -16.68 -6.10
C PHE A 72 4.59 -15.89 -7.08
N ASP A 73 4.03 -14.89 -7.77
CA ASP A 73 4.68 -14.11 -8.84
C ASP A 73 6.02 -13.49 -8.43
N HIS A 74 6.21 -13.19 -7.14
CA HIS A 74 7.41 -12.56 -6.59
C HIS A 74 8.07 -13.41 -5.49
N PHE A 75 7.73 -14.70 -5.42
CA PHE A 75 8.34 -15.60 -4.44
C PHE A 75 9.86 -15.71 -4.59
N PRO A 76 10.43 -15.83 -5.81
CA PRO A 76 11.89 -15.84 -6.00
C PRO A 76 12.56 -14.55 -5.52
N GLU A 77 11.97 -13.38 -5.81
CA GLU A 77 12.48 -12.08 -5.37
C GLU A 77 12.43 -11.94 -3.84
N ALA A 78 11.31 -12.32 -3.22
CA ALA A 78 11.15 -12.30 -1.78
C ALA A 78 12.21 -13.18 -1.11
N LYS A 79 12.33 -14.45 -1.54
CA LYS A 79 13.31 -15.41 -1.01
C LYS A 79 14.75 -14.88 -1.13
N LYS A 80 15.11 -14.33 -2.30
CA LYS A 80 16.45 -13.77 -2.53
C LYS A 80 16.77 -12.60 -1.60
N ILE A 81 15.80 -11.73 -1.32
CA ILE A 81 15.99 -10.62 -0.36
C ILE A 81 16.26 -11.17 1.04
N LEU A 82 15.49 -12.18 1.47
CA LEU A 82 15.69 -12.80 2.79
C LEU A 82 17.06 -13.44 2.93
N GLU A 83 17.49 -14.22 1.93
CA GLU A 83 18.80 -14.86 1.91
C GLU A 83 19.94 -13.83 1.91
N THR A 84 19.84 -12.79 1.08
CA THR A 84 20.85 -11.71 1.01
C THR A 84 20.97 -10.96 2.34
N VAL A 85 19.86 -10.66 2.99
CA VAL A 85 19.87 -9.97 4.30
C VAL A 85 20.48 -10.88 5.36
N ARG A 86 20.09 -12.15 5.39
CA ARG A 86 20.63 -13.12 6.35
C ARG A 86 22.15 -13.28 6.19
N GLU A 87 22.64 -13.38 4.96
CA GLU A 87 24.08 -13.44 4.69
C GLU A 87 24.83 -12.18 5.14
N LYS A 88 24.21 -11.01 5.02
CA LYS A 88 24.86 -9.73 5.30
C LYS A 88 24.79 -9.29 6.76
N PHE A 89 23.67 -9.53 7.44
CA PHE A 89 23.41 -9.06 8.80
C PHE A 89 23.42 -10.20 9.83
N GLY A 90 23.19 -11.44 9.40
CA GLY A 90 23.05 -12.59 10.28
C GLY A 90 21.68 -12.63 10.94
N ASP A 91 21.45 -11.75 11.91
CA ASP A 91 20.21 -11.64 12.67
C ASP A 91 19.36 -10.42 12.25
N GLU A 92 18.07 -10.47 12.58
CA GLU A 92 17.10 -9.43 12.28
C GLU A 92 17.33 -8.15 13.10
N ASP A 93 17.80 -8.27 14.35
CA ASP A 93 18.00 -7.13 15.25
C ASP A 93 19.10 -6.20 14.75
N ARG A 94 20.18 -6.75 14.20
CA ARG A 94 21.26 -6.02 13.54
C ARG A 94 20.78 -5.32 12.29
N LEU A 95 19.90 -5.93 11.51
CA LEU A 95 19.28 -5.24 10.37
C LEU A 95 18.44 -4.06 10.86
N VAL A 96 17.57 -4.29 11.85
CA VAL A 96 16.65 -3.27 12.39
C VAL A 96 17.44 -2.11 12.99
N GLU A 97 18.46 -2.39 13.81
CA GLU A 97 19.38 -1.40 14.37
C GLU A 97 20.14 -0.64 13.26
N ALA A 98 20.69 -1.35 12.28
CA ALA A 98 21.42 -0.73 11.17
C ALA A 98 20.51 0.14 10.29
N ALA A 99 19.25 -0.25 10.11
CA ALA A 99 18.29 0.47 9.28
C ALA A 99 17.68 1.67 10.01
N PHE A 100 17.28 1.49 11.27
CA PHE A 100 16.42 2.41 12.01
C PHE A 100 17.11 3.10 13.19
N GLY A 101 18.31 2.68 13.58
CA GLY A 101 19.08 3.28 14.67
C GLY A 101 18.62 2.87 16.07
N PRO A 102 19.10 3.58 17.11
CA PRO A 102 18.84 3.21 18.49
C PRO A 102 17.37 3.42 18.87
N LEU A 103 16.92 2.68 19.90
CA LEU A 103 15.61 2.82 20.49
C LEU A 103 15.39 4.23 21.06
N ILE A 104 14.16 4.71 20.95
CA ILE A 104 13.71 5.98 21.52
C ILE A 104 12.45 5.75 22.35
N ASP A 105 12.18 6.65 23.30
CA ASP A 105 10.97 6.58 24.11
C ASP A 105 9.75 7.22 23.41
N GLN A 106 8.57 7.07 24.03
CA GLN A 106 7.33 7.64 23.52
C GLN A 106 7.37 9.18 23.44
N THR A 107 8.09 9.84 24.36
CA THR A 107 8.18 11.30 24.43
C THR A 107 8.97 11.85 23.25
N GLU A 108 10.15 11.28 23.01
CA GLU A 108 11.01 11.60 21.87
C GLU A 108 10.29 11.28 20.55
N ALA A 109 9.69 10.09 20.43
CA ALA A 109 8.90 9.73 19.25
C ALA A 109 7.76 10.73 18.99
N THR A 110 7.03 11.13 20.05
CA THR A 110 5.96 12.14 19.94
C THR A 110 6.50 13.48 19.46
N HIS A 111 7.62 13.94 20.01
CA HIS A 111 8.25 15.19 19.58
C HIS A 111 8.62 15.13 18.08
N MET A 112 9.24 14.04 17.64
CA MET A 112 9.62 13.85 16.24
C MET A 112 8.42 13.80 15.29
N VAL A 113 7.33 13.13 15.70
CA VAL A 113 6.09 13.09 14.92
C VAL A 113 5.45 14.47 14.85
N SER A 114 5.33 15.19 15.96
CA SER A 114 4.77 16.54 16.00
C SER A 114 5.58 17.52 15.14
N GLN A 115 6.91 17.47 15.23
CA GLN A 115 7.80 18.26 14.38
C GLN A 115 7.58 17.94 12.89
N TYR A 116 7.47 16.66 12.53
CA TYR A 116 7.15 16.26 11.16
C TYR A 116 5.84 16.89 10.67
N LEU A 117 4.78 16.91 11.48
CA LEU A 117 3.48 17.49 11.10
C LEU A 117 3.57 19.00 10.88
N VAL A 118 4.30 19.71 11.74
CA VAL A 118 4.57 21.15 11.61
C VAL A 118 5.33 21.43 10.32
N GLU A 119 6.44 20.73 10.09
CA GLU A 119 7.26 20.87 8.88
C GLU A 119 6.41 20.69 7.63
N HIS A 120 5.56 19.66 7.60
CA HIS A 120 4.69 19.33 6.47
C HIS A 120 3.45 20.23 6.34
N GLY A 121 3.26 21.22 7.20
CA GLY A 121 2.12 22.15 7.16
C GLY A 121 0.77 21.47 7.40
N VAL A 122 0.75 20.41 8.22
CA VAL A 122 -0.44 19.60 8.54
C VAL A 122 -0.69 19.51 10.05
N ASP A 123 -0.03 20.35 10.84
CA ASP A 123 -0.29 20.50 12.27
C ASP A 123 -1.76 20.86 12.51
N GLY A 124 -2.38 20.21 13.49
CA GLY A 124 -3.80 20.37 13.81
C GLY A 124 -4.77 19.63 12.90
N MET A 125 -4.31 19.06 11.77
CA MET A 125 -5.20 18.36 10.83
C MET A 125 -5.54 16.93 11.25
N LEU A 126 -4.75 16.35 12.18
CA LEU A 126 -4.94 15.00 12.70
C LEU A 126 -4.67 14.96 14.22
N LYS A 127 -5.01 13.84 14.86
CA LYS A 127 -4.66 13.55 16.26
C LYS A 127 -3.63 12.45 16.34
N ILE A 128 -2.71 12.50 17.29
CA ILE A 128 -1.76 11.42 17.60
C ILE A 128 -2.33 10.62 18.78
N LEU A 129 -2.54 9.33 18.58
CA LEU A 129 -3.10 8.41 19.56
C LEU A 129 -2.15 7.24 19.81
N TRP A 130 -1.61 7.15 21.02
CA TRP A 130 -0.77 6.04 21.45
C TRP A 130 -1.59 4.93 22.10
N SER A 131 -1.27 3.68 21.83
CA SER A 131 -1.91 2.55 22.51
C SER A 131 -1.06 1.27 22.50
N GLY A 132 -1.13 0.50 23.59
CA GLY A 132 -0.35 -0.73 23.74
C GLY A 132 -0.96 -1.94 23.04
N ASP A 133 -2.28 -1.98 22.91
CA ASP A 133 -3.04 -3.08 22.29
C ASP A 133 -3.23 -2.91 20.77
N LEU A 134 -2.50 -1.99 20.14
CA LEU A 134 -2.49 -1.83 18.70
C LEU A 134 -1.79 -3.03 18.03
N ASN A 135 -2.45 -3.66 17.05
CA ASN A 135 -1.97 -4.87 16.38
C ASN A 135 -0.92 -4.62 15.28
N CYS A 136 -0.53 -3.37 15.08
CA CYS A 136 0.39 -2.87 14.07
C CYS A 136 1.22 -1.73 14.67
N SER A 137 2.36 -1.42 14.05
CA SER A 137 3.25 -0.34 14.52
C SER A 137 2.61 1.05 14.44
N GLY A 138 1.82 1.27 13.40
CA GLY A 138 1.08 2.50 13.16
C GLY A 138 -0.15 2.24 12.29
N ARG A 139 -1.09 3.17 12.33
CA ARG A 139 -2.27 3.15 11.45
C ARG A 139 -2.90 4.53 11.32
N MET A 140 -3.06 5.00 10.08
CA MET A 140 -3.85 6.18 9.76
C MET A 140 -5.34 5.82 9.67
N GLN A 141 -6.16 6.53 10.45
CA GLN A 141 -7.61 6.39 10.42
C GLN A 141 -8.26 7.74 10.10
N TRP A 142 -9.39 7.71 9.41
CA TRP A 142 -10.26 8.87 9.27
C TRP A 142 -11.69 8.53 9.67
N ARG A 143 -12.41 9.55 10.13
CA ARG A 143 -13.85 9.53 10.38
C ARG A 143 -14.46 10.76 9.75
N GLY A 144 -15.71 10.70 9.34
CA GLY A 144 -16.34 11.85 8.71
C GLY A 144 -17.69 11.51 8.11
N PRO A 145 -18.32 12.47 7.43
CA PRO A 145 -19.63 12.26 6.81
C PRO A 145 -19.56 11.15 5.77
N ALA A 146 -20.72 10.52 5.52
CA ALA A 146 -20.81 9.50 4.48
C ALA A 146 -20.30 10.04 3.14
N GLN A 147 -19.56 9.21 2.41
CA GLN A 147 -18.89 9.55 1.15
C GLN A 147 -19.80 10.26 0.13
N LYS A 148 -21.11 9.95 0.16
CA LYS A 148 -22.17 10.57 -0.65
C LYS A 148 -22.34 12.08 -0.44
N TYR A 149 -21.96 12.63 0.71
CA TYR A 149 -22.13 14.05 1.02
C TYR A 149 -20.96 14.92 0.53
N ASN A 150 -19.86 14.31 0.07
CA ASN A 150 -18.63 14.98 -0.38
C ASN A 150 -18.17 16.18 0.45
N ARG A 151 -18.11 16.03 1.77
CA ARG A 151 -17.61 17.08 2.68
C ARG A 151 -16.25 16.69 3.27
N PRO A 152 -15.15 16.80 2.48
CA PRO A 152 -13.80 16.49 2.96
C PRO A 152 -13.38 17.30 4.18
N GLU A 153 -13.86 18.53 4.32
CA GLU A 153 -13.59 19.45 5.41
C GLU A 153 -14.14 18.99 6.77
N LEU A 154 -15.12 18.10 6.79
CA LEU A 154 -15.68 17.53 8.02
C LEU A 154 -15.00 16.23 8.45
N ARG A 155 -13.98 15.77 7.71
CA ARG A 155 -13.22 14.58 8.08
C ARG A 155 -12.26 14.89 9.21
N ARG A 156 -12.20 13.98 10.15
CA ARG A 156 -11.25 13.98 11.28
C ARG A 156 -10.30 12.83 11.08
N TYR A 157 -9.01 13.10 11.17
CA TYR A 157 -7.95 12.13 10.99
C TYR A 157 -7.30 11.78 12.33
N SER A 158 -6.80 10.56 12.46
CA SER A 158 -6.10 10.10 13.66
C SER A 158 -4.99 9.14 13.25
N LEU A 159 -3.77 9.47 13.66
CA LEU A 159 -2.60 8.61 13.59
C LEU A 159 -2.55 7.78 14.87
N TRP A 160 -2.71 6.47 14.74
CA TRP A 160 -2.52 5.53 15.83
C TRP A 160 -1.09 5.01 15.81
N LEU A 161 -0.44 4.94 16.98
CA LEU A 161 0.92 4.43 17.14
C LEU A 161 0.98 3.43 18.30
N GLN A 162 1.74 2.36 18.11
CA GLN A 162 1.98 1.37 19.17
C GLN A 162 3.11 1.85 20.08
N ASN A 163 2.88 1.85 21.41
CA ASN A 163 3.85 2.29 22.41
C ASN A 163 4.55 1.15 23.16
N THR A 164 4.56 -0.06 22.61
CA THR A 164 5.24 -1.22 23.19
C THR A 164 6.61 -1.43 22.53
N ALA A 165 7.50 -2.14 23.23
CA ALA A 165 8.81 -2.54 22.70
C ALA A 165 8.72 -3.41 21.43
N GLU A 166 7.55 -3.98 21.14
CA GLU A 166 7.33 -4.76 19.92
C GLU A 166 7.27 -3.90 18.64
N ASN A 167 7.13 -2.58 18.79
CA ASN A 167 7.14 -1.65 17.67
C ASN A 167 8.58 -1.40 17.20
N MET A 168 9.00 -2.11 16.16
CA MET A 168 10.35 -1.99 15.58
C MET A 168 10.72 -0.58 15.09
N TYR A 169 9.73 0.31 14.90
CA TYR A 169 9.95 1.68 14.44
C TYR A 169 10.10 2.69 15.57
N LEU A 170 10.00 2.30 16.85
CA LEU A 170 10.33 3.18 17.99
C LEU A 170 11.84 3.36 18.12
N ARG A 171 12.43 3.91 17.07
CA ARG A 171 13.87 4.13 16.88
C ARG A 171 14.10 5.46 16.17
N GLN A 172 15.27 6.04 16.36
CA GLN A 172 15.62 7.39 15.90
C GLN A 172 15.30 7.66 14.41
N HIS A 173 15.60 6.71 13.51
CA HIS A 173 15.22 6.80 12.10
C HIS A 173 13.91 6.05 11.82
N GLY A 174 13.62 5.00 12.58
CA GLY A 174 12.41 4.17 12.43
C GLY A 174 11.12 4.97 12.53
N ILE A 175 11.02 5.91 13.46
CA ILE A 175 9.77 6.66 13.65
C ILE A 175 9.48 7.56 12.45
N LYS A 176 10.53 8.12 11.83
CA LYS A 176 10.40 8.91 10.60
C LYS A 176 9.94 8.05 9.43
N CYS A 177 10.46 6.82 9.32
CA CYS A 177 10.01 5.83 8.35
C CYS A 177 8.52 5.50 8.52
N LEU A 178 8.06 5.32 9.76
CA LEU A 178 6.66 5.04 10.06
C LEU A 178 5.74 6.24 9.74
N VAL A 179 6.21 7.46 9.99
CA VAL A 179 5.45 8.67 9.66
C VAL A 179 5.42 8.93 8.15
N ASP A 180 6.48 8.64 7.39
CA ASP A 180 6.48 8.66 5.92
C ASP A 180 5.46 7.66 5.34
N HIS A 181 5.30 6.51 5.99
CA HIS A 181 4.29 5.49 5.66
C HIS A 181 2.86 6.02 5.94
N GLU A 182 2.57 6.34 7.20
CA GLU A 182 1.20 6.65 7.63
C GLU A 182 0.75 8.04 7.20
N VAL A 183 1.57 9.06 7.49
CA VAL A 183 1.24 10.45 7.18
C VAL A 183 1.65 10.76 5.75
N GLY A 184 2.93 10.53 5.44
CA GLY A 184 3.54 10.81 4.14
C GLY A 184 2.87 10.11 2.96
N THR A 185 2.17 8.99 3.20
CA THR A 185 1.45 8.26 2.14
C THR A 185 -0.04 8.25 2.38
N HIS A 186 -0.52 7.55 3.41
CA HIS A 186 -1.96 7.32 3.57
C HIS A 186 -2.73 8.62 3.86
N PHE A 187 -2.29 9.45 4.81
CA PHE A 187 -2.97 10.69 5.13
C PHE A 187 -3.04 11.63 3.93
N PHE A 188 -1.91 11.94 3.28
CA PHE A 188 -1.89 12.84 2.13
C PHE A 188 -2.77 12.32 0.99
N ARG A 189 -2.73 11.02 0.69
CA ARG A 189 -3.57 10.44 -0.36
C ARG A 189 -5.06 10.45 0.02
N MET A 190 -5.42 10.18 1.27
CA MET A 190 -6.81 10.27 1.74
C MET A 190 -7.36 11.70 1.74
N LEU A 191 -6.51 12.65 2.14
CA LEU A 191 -6.82 14.07 2.13
C LEU A 191 -7.07 14.54 0.68
N ASN A 192 -6.12 14.25 -0.22
CA ASN A 192 -6.20 14.64 -1.62
C ASN A 192 -7.37 13.96 -2.34
N ASP A 193 -7.62 12.67 -2.10
CA ASP A 193 -8.75 11.92 -2.70
C ASP A 193 -10.08 12.62 -2.38
N GLY A 194 -10.19 13.22 -1.20
CA GLY A 194 -11.39 13.95 -0.79
C GLY A 194 -11.70 15.21 -1.58
N PHE A 195 -10.72 15.79 -2.27
CA PHE A 195 -10.93 16.97 -3.11
C PHE A 195 -11.24 16.63 -4.56
N GLN A 196 -11.17 15.35 -4.94
CA GLN A 196 -11.29 14.92 -6.33
C GLN A 196 -12.75 14.70 -6.76
N PRO A 197 -13.07 14.90 -8.05
CA PRO A 197 -14.44 14.73 -8.56
C PRO A 197 -15.01 13.33 -8.37
N TRP A 198 -14.15 12.30 -8.38
CA TRP A 198 -14.54 10.90 -8.24
C TRP A 198 -14.77 10.48 -6.78
N TYR A 199 -14.49 11.32 -5.79
CA TYR A 199 -14.56 10.92 -4.38
C TYR A 199 -15.93 10.31 -4.03
N SER A 200 -17.03 10.95 -4.45
CA SER A 200 -18.39 10.48 -4.14
C SER A 200 -18.95 9.46 -5.11
N ASN A 201 -18.34 9.31 -6.29
CA ASN A 201 -18.77 8.35 -7.31
C ASN A 201 -17.55 7.88 -8.09
N ARG A 202 -16.87 6.84 -7.61
CA ARG A 202 -15.67 6.31 -8.28
C ARG A 202 -16.03 5.53 -9.55
N ASP A 203 -17.11 4.75 -9.48
CA ASP A 203 -17.57 3.90 -10.57
C ASP A 203 -17.95 4.72 -11.81
N GLY A 204 -18.56 5.90 -11.62
CA GLY A 204 -18.89 6.83 -12.71
C GLY A 204 -17.68 7.37 -13.46
N PHE A 205 -16.48 7.29 -12.87
CA PHE A 205 -15.21 7.67 -13.49
C PHE A 205 -14.42 6.44 -13.98
N GLY A 206 -15.03 5.26 -13.90
CA GLY A 206 -14.43 3.97 -14.23
C GLY A 206 -13.27 3.59 -13.33
N LEU A 207 -13.17 4.15 -12.13
CA LEU A 207 -12.10 3.84 -11.18
C LEU A 207 -12.47 2.60 -10.38
N ARG A 208 -11.45 1.78 -10.07
CA ARG A 208 -11.65 0.62 -9.20
C ARG A 208 -12.07 1.07 -7.80
N SER A 209 -12.77 0.16 -7.12
CA SER A 209 -12.99 0.25 -5.69
C SER A 209 -11.65 0.33 -4.96
N CYS A 210 -11.55 1.20 -3.94
CA CYS A 210 -10.38 1.27 -3.06
C CYS A 210 -10.13 -0.04 -2.29
N ARG A 211 -11.08 -0.99 -2.35
CA ARG A 211 -10.98 -2.32 -1.75
C ARG A 211 -10.57 -3.40 -2.76
N SER A 212 -10.37 -3.03 -4.03
CA SER A 212 -9.81 -3.95 -5.02
C SER A 212 -8.38 -4.32 -4.65
N TRP A 213 -7.96 -5.51 -5.09
CA TRP A 213 -6.61 -5.98 -4.84
C TRP A 213 -5.55 -5.02 -5.36
N GLU A 214 -5.73 -4.53 -6.59
CA GLU A 214 -4.80 -3.61 -7.25
C GLU A 214 -4.70 -2.29 -6.50
N ALA A 215 -5.83 -1.75 -6.02
CA ALA A 215 -5.83 -0.51 -5.24
C ALA A 215 -5.09 -0.68 -3.92
N ILE A 216 -5.29 -1.80 -3.22
CA ILE A 216 -4.57 -2.10 -1.97
C ILE A 216 -3.08 -2.31 -2.25
N ALA A 217 -2.72 -3.08 -3.29
CA ALA A 217 -1.34 -3.29 -3.71
C ALA A 217 -0.62 -1.97 -3.97
N ILE A 218 -1.19 -1.07 -4.76
CA ILE A 218 -0.56 0.21 -5.05
C ILE A 218 -0.49 1.11 -3.81
N GLU A 219 -1.53 1.16 -2.99
CA GLU A 219 -1.55 1.98 -1.78
C GLU A 219 -0.49 1.52 -0.76
N GLU A 220 -0.53 0.25 -0.38
CA GLU A 220 0.37 -0.35 0.62
C GLU A 220 1.79 -0.48 0.08
N GLY A 221 1.94 -0.78 -1.21
CA GLY A 221 3.24 -0.82 -1.88
C GLY A 221 3.92 0.54 -1.94
N LEU A 222 3.14 1.61 -2.18
CA LEU A 222 3.66 2.98 -2.14
C LEU A 222 4.08 3.37 -0.72
N ALA A 223 3.27 3.02 0.27
CA ALA A 223 3.60 3.27 1.67
C ALA A 223 4.85 2.48 2.08
N THR A 224 4.99 1.23 1.60
CA THR A 224 6.15 0.36 1.84
C THR A 224 7.45 0.93 1.28
N VAL A 225 7.45 1.45 0.04
CA VAL A 225 8.66 2.10 -0.51
C VAL A 225 8.96 3.39 0.24
N ASN A 226 7.93 4.12 0.68
CA ASN A 226 8.11 5.37 1.43
C ASN A 226 8.67 5.13 2.84
N THR A 227 8.32 4.01 3.48
CA THR A 227 8.95 3.58 4.75
C THR A 227 10.46 3.53 4.65
N MET A 228 11.03 3.15 3.51
CA MET A 228 12.48 2.95 3.38
C MET A 228 13.25 4.22 2.99
N LEU A 229 12.60 5.39 2.89
CA LEU A 229 13.26 6.63 2.46
C LEU A 229 14.27 7.15 3.49
N GLN A 230 13.89 7.11 4.78
CA GLN A 230 14.72 7.58 5.90
C GLN A 230 15.61 6.48 6.48
N ALA A 231 15.35 5.22 6.10
CA ALA A 231 16.15 4.10 6.53
C ALA A 231 17.58 4.21 5.95
N LYS A 232 18.57 3.96 6.81
CA LYS A 232 19.98 3.92 6.41
C LYS A 232 20.26 2.75 5.46
N VAL A 233 19.61 1.61 5.73
CA VAL A 233 19.62 0.41 4.91
C VAL A 233 18.26 0.24 4.24
N LYS A 234 18.24 0.00 2.92
CA LYS A 234 17.02 0.03 2.09
C LYS A 234 16.54 -1.34 1.62
N TYR A 235 16.75 -2.39 2.42
CA TYR A 235 16.19 -3.72 2.09
C TYR A 235 14.70 -3.77 2.39
N LEU A 236 13.91 -4.27 1.45
CA LEU A 236 12.49 -4.57 1.60
C LEU A 236 12.29 -5.90 2.35
N TRP A 237 13.03 -6.08 3.45
CA TRP A 237 13.10 -7.35 4.17
C TRP A 237 11.78 -7.70 4.85
N VAL A 238 11.20 -6.79 5.64
CA VAL A 238 9.90 -7.02 6.31
C VAL A 238 8.80 -7.38 5.30
N PRO A 239 8.53 -6.60 4.23
CA PRO A 239 7.49 -6.97 3.26
C PRO A 239 7.83 -8.26 2.49
N ALA A 240 9.11 -8.53 2.19
CA ALA A 240 9.52 -9.80 1.56
C ALA A 240 9.27 -11.00 2.48
N LEU A 241 9.56 -10.86 3.78
CA LEU A 241 9.37 -11.90 4.79
C LEU A 241 7.91 -12.27 4.93
N LEU A 242 7.04 -11.28 4.97
CA LEU A 242 5.60 -11.49 5.06
C LEU A 242 5.06 -12.13 3.77
N TYR A 243 5.50 -11.67 2.59
CA TYR A 243 5.13 -12.31 1.32
C TYR A 243 5.58 -13.77 1.26
N TYR A 244 6.82 -14.04 1.68
CA TYR A 244 7.39 -15.39 1.74
C TYR A 244 6.63 -16.28 2.72
N ALA A 245 6.34 -15.79 3.92
CA ALA A 245 5.59 -16.53 4.94
C ALA A 245 4.17 -16.85 4.48
N SER A 246 3.50 -15.90 3.80
CA SER A 246 2.21 -16.17 3.15
C SER A 246 2.34 -17.28 2.10
N CYS A 247 3.38 -17.27 1.25
CA CYS A 247 3.59 -18.34 0.27
C CYS A 247 3.85 -19.69 0.94
N MET A 248 4.72 -19.75 1.95
CA MET A 248 5.04 -20.99 2.66
C MET A 248 3.86 -21.54 3.45
N SER A 249 2.91 -20.68 3.85
CA SER A 249 1.71 -21.12 4.56
C SER A 249 0.79 -21.99 3.72
N THR A 250 0.99 -22.10 2.38
CA THR A 250 0.19 -23.03 1.56
C THR A 250 0.64 -24.48 1.72
N GLU A 251 1.92 -24.68 2.08
CA GLU A 251 2.54 -26.00 2.14
C GLU A 251 2.83 -26.45 3.58
N MET A 252 2.95 -25.51 4.52
CA MET A 252 3.35 -25.78 5.91
C MET A 252 2.15 -25.70 6.86
N SER A 253 2.17 -26.46 7.96
CA SER A 253 1.23 -26.26 9.06
C SER A 253 1.58 -24.99 9.86
N PHE A 254 0.74 -24.63 10.84
CA PHE A 254 1.03 -23.52 11.76
C PHE A 254 2.35 -23.75 12.50
N SER A 255 2.54 -24.96 13.04
CA SER A 255 3.74 -25.30 13.81
C SER A 255 4.99 -25.37 12.92
N ASP A 256 4.87 -25.97 11.73
CA ASP A 256 6.00 -26.07 10.80
C ASP A 256 6.42 -24.68 10.30
N LEU A 257 5.47 -23.82 9.97
CA LEU A 257 5.78 -22.45 9.55
C LEU A 257 6.40 -21.66 10.71
N PHE A 258 5.89 -21.81 11.93
CA PHE A 258 6.45 -21.15 13.11
C PHE A 258 7.90 -21.55 13.36
N GLN A 259 8.22 -22.84 13.25
CA GLN A 259 9.57 -23.33 13.38
C GLN A 259 10.44 -22.90 12.19
N HIS A 260 9.91 -22.95 10.96
CA HIS A 260 10.64 -22.56 9.75
C HIS A 260 11.06 -21.08 9.77
N LEU A 261 10.22 -20.20 10.30
CA LEU A 261 10.54 -18.76 10.42
C LEU A 261 11.71 -18.47 11.36
N GLU A 262 12.15 -19.42 12.20
CA GLU A 262 13.37 -19.30 13.00
C GLU A 262 14.61 -19.03 12.15
N THR A 263 14.60 -19.50 10.90
CA THR A 263 15.69 -19.28 9.95
C THR A 263 15.88 -17.81 9.57
N PHE A 264 14.92 -16.94 9.88
CA PHE A 264 14.94 -15.51 9.58
C PHE A 264 14.67 -14.62 10.79
N ILE A 265 14.00 -15.13 11.83
CA ILE A 265 13.56 -14.37 13.01
C ILE A 265 13.80 -15.18 14.26
N ASN A 266 14.65 -14.70 15.14
CA ASN A 266 14.91 -15.28 16.44
C ASN A 266 13.74 -15.00 17.40
N ASP A 267 13.19 -13.79 17.39
CA ASP A 267 12.12 -13.39 18.31
C ASP A 267 10.84 -14.22 18.12
N VAL A 268 10.52 -14.98 19.17
CA VAL A 268 9.39 -15.91 19.25
C VAL A 268 8.06 -15.18 19.10
N HIS A 269 7.95 -13.95 19.60
CA HIS A 269 6.71 -13.17 19.53
C HIS A 269 6.46 -12.60 18.14
N GLN A 270 7.50 -12.18 17.42
CA GLN A 270 7.42 -11.77 16.01
C GLN A 270 7.08 -12.97 15.11
N ARG A 271 7.69 -14.14 15.34
CA ARG A 271 7.31 -15.38 14.64
C ARG A 271 5.83 -15.68 14.82
N TRP A 272 5.36 -15.68 16.06
CA TRP A 272 3.95 -15.87 16.38
C TRP A 272 3.06 -14.89 15.61
N LYS A 273 3.39 -13.59 15.63
CA LYS A 273 2.60 -12.56 14.93
C LYS A 273 2.51 -12.81 13.43
N ILE A 274 3.59 -13.26 12.79
CA ILE A 274 3.60 -13.53 11.34
C ILE A 274 2.76 -14.76 11.03
N VAL A 275 2.97 -15.87 11.72
CA VAL A 275 2.18 -17.10 11.50
C VAL A 275 0.71 -16.86 11.78
N MET A 276 0.40 -16.11 12.84
CA MET A 276 -0.97 -15.67 13.15
C MET A 276 -1.62 -14.88 12.04
N ARG A 277 -0.83 -14.06 11.35
CA ARG A 277 -1.31 -13.29 10.21
C ARG A 277 -1.54 -14.22 9.01
N ASP A 278 -0.65 -15.17 8.72
CA ASP A 278 -0.69 -15.97 7.48
C ASP A 278 -1.54 -17.25 7.52
N GLN A 279 -1.62 -17.93 8.66
CA GLN A 279 -2.25 -19.25 8.81
C GLN A 279 -3.66 -19.21 9.40
N CYS A 280 -4.04 -18.12 10.06
CA CYS A 280 -5.38 -18.03 10.64
C CYS A 280 -6.46 -17.69 9.60
N TRP A 281 -6.12 -17.45 8.33
CA TRP A 281 -7.13 -17.17 7.31
C TRP A 281 -7.95 -18.44 6.97
N PRO A 282 -9.28 -18.38 7.03
CA PRO A 282 -10.10 -19.55 6.79
C PRO A 282 -10.34 -19.80 5.30
N GLY A 283 -10.12 -21.05 4.88
CA GLY A 283 -10.19 -21.49 3.48
C GLY A 283 -9.14 -22.53 3.08
N ARG A 284 -8.24 -22.93 3.99
CA ARG A 284 -7.28 -24.01 3.75
C ARG A 284 -7.67 -25.28 4.45
N THR A 285 -7.43 -26.39 3.76
CA THR A 285 -7.65 -27.76 4.18
C THR A 285 -7.04 -27.99 5.54
N TRP A 286 -7.96 -28.04 6.49
CA TRP A 286 -7.69 -28.24 7.88
C TRP A 286 -8.18 -29.66 8.18
N GLN A 287 -7.25 -30.62 8.24
CA GLN A 287 -7.55 -31.96 8.73
C GLN A 287 -7.17 -32.00 10.22
N GLY A 288 -8.09 -31.59 11.10
CA GLY A 288 -8.01 -31.97 12.53
C GLY A 288 -8.72 -31.09 13.57
N SER A 289 -10.06 -31.23 13.76
CA SER A 289 -10.94 -30.76 14.90
C SER A 289 -11.47 -29.30 15.16
N GLY A 290 -12.32 -28.69 14.30
CA GLY A 290 -12.99 -27.37 14.41
C GLY A 290 -12.21 -26.12 14.92
N THR A 291 -12.20 -25.04 14.10
CA THR A 291 -12.52 -23.64 14.46
C THR A 291 -11.75 -22.65 13.56
N ILE A 292 -12.52 -21.80 12.88
CA ILE A 292 -12.15 -20.90 11.78
C ILE A 292 -11.90 -19.48 12.33
N ILE A 293 -10.81 -18.80 11.92
CA ILE A 293 -10.28 -17.63 12.64
C ILE A 293 -10.01 -16.44 11.68
N GLY A 294 -11.06 -15.92 11.05
CA GLY A 294 -10.97 -14.66 10.31
C GLY A 294 -10.88 -13.46 11.25
N SER A 295 -9.76 -12.74 11.18
CA SER A 295 -9.29 -11.53 11.89
C SER A 295 -9.79 -10.11 11.62
N CYS A 296 -10.70 -9.83 10.66
CA CYS A 296 -10.69 -8.56 9.90
C CYS A 296 -11.97 -7.71 9.93
N GLN A 297 -11.95 -6.51 10.55
CA GLN A 297 -12.37 -5.29 9.81
C GLN A 297 -11.06 -4.86 9.22
N GLU A 298 -10.99 -4.98 7.91
CA GLU A 298 -9.97 -4.34 7.08
C GLU A 298 -8.60 -5.03 7.05
N GLY A 299 -8.62 -6.37 6.94
CA GLY A 299 -7.75 -7.04 5.96
C GLY A 299 -6.27 -7.23 6.29
N LEU A 300 -5.81 -7.20 7.54
CA LEU A 300 -4.37 -7.22 7.84
C LEU A 300 -3.59 -8.47 7.37
N CYS A 301 -4.24 -9.64 7.20
CA CYS A 301 -3.59 -10.82 6.59
C CYS A 301 -3.44 -10.65 5.07
N LEU A 302 -4.45 -10.06 4.43
CA LEU A 302 -4.50 -9.82 2.98
C LEU A 302 -3.85 -8.49 2.57
N GLN A 303 -3.30 -7.73 3.52
CA GLN A 303 -2.60 -6.47 3.27
C GLN A 303 -1.08 -6.61 3.19
N LEU A 304 -0.49 -7.75 3.56
CA LEU A 304 0.97 -7.91 3.57
C LEU A 304 1.54 -8.37 2.21
N MET A 305 0.86 -9.29 1.54
CA MET A 305 1.16 -9.66 0.15
C MET A 305 1.05 -8.47 -0.84
N PRO A 306 0.05 -7.56 -0.75
CA PRO A 306 -0.01 -6.37 -1.59
C PRO A 306 1.10 -5.36 -1.29
N CYS A 307 1.60 -5.27 -0.04
CA CYS A 307 2.77 -4.42 0.28
C CYS A 307 3.96 -4.76 -0.63
N PHE A 308 4.39 -6.03 -0.62
CA PHE A 308 5.54 -6.44 -1.43
C PHE A 308 5.23 -6.40 -2.92
N THR A 309 4.05 -6.87 -3.33
CA THR A 309 3.63 -6.88 -4.74
C THR A 309 3.61 -5.46 -5.32
N GLY A 310 2.97 -4.52 -4.62
CA GLY A 310 2.90 -3.14 -5.03
C GLY A 310 4.24 -2.42 -4.99
N ALA A 311 5.08 -2.71 -3.99
CA ALA A 311 6.43 -2.15 -3.93
C ALA A 311 7.27 -2.60 -5.14
N VAL A 312 7.23 -3.89 -5.48
CA VAL A 312 7.88 -4.43 -6.68
C VAL A 312 7.33 -3.77 -7.96
N GLU A 313 6.01 -3.63 -8.07
CA GLU A 313 5.36 -3.00 -9.22
C GLU A 313 5.78 -1.53 -9.38
N ILE A 314 5.81 -0.76 -8.30
CA ILE A 314 6.25 0.65 -8.30
C ILE A 314 7.71 0.75 -8.68
N LEU A 315 8.58 -0.05 -8.06
CA LEU A 315 10.03 -0.04 -8.32
C LEU A 315 10.39 -0.48 -9.75
N ARG A 316 9.55 -1.31 -10.39
CA ARG A 316 9.70 -1.67 -11.80
C ARG A 316 9.32 -0.54 -12.74
N ASN A 317 8.24 0.18 -12.43
CA ASN A 317 7.63 1.17 -13.32
C ASN A 317 7.99 2.62 -12.97
N LEU A 318 9.07 2.85 -12.21
CA LEU A 318 9.45 4.18 -11.70
C LEU A 318 9.36 5.27 -12.77
N GLU A 319 9.96 5.05 -13.93
CA GLU A 319 10.06 6.07 -14.99
C GLU A 319 8.73 6.41 -15.68
N VAL A 320 7.70 5.57 -15.51
CA VAL A 320 6.37 5.76 -16.13
C VAL A 320 5.38 6.44 -15.17
N ILE A 321 5.60 6.31 -13.87
CA ILE A 321 4.64 6.79 -12.85
C ILE A 321 4.73 8.32 -12.73
N ASP A 322 3.61 9.03 -12.93
CA ASP A 322 3.43 10.43 -12.52
C ASP A 322 3.08 10.45 -11.02
N PHE A 323 4.10 10.56 -10.16
CA PHE A 323 3.90 10.50 -8.70
C PHE A 323 3.03 11.65 -8.17
N HIS A 324 3.09 12.83 -8.80
CA HIS A 324 2.24 13.94 -8.42
C HIS A 324 0.76 13.61 -8.67
N LEU A 325 0.44 13.04 -9.84
CA LEU A 325 -0.91 12.59 -10.15
C LEU A 325 -1.32 11.37 -9.31
N LEU A 326 -0.39 10.45 -9.02
CA LEU A 326 -0.63 9.31 -8.14
C LEU A 326 -1.07 9.79 -6.76
N TYR A 327 -0.47 10.86 -6.23
CA TYR A 327 -0.87 11.48 -4.97
C TYR A 327 -2.18 12.26 -5.01
N SER A 328 -2.86 12.37 -6.15
CA SER A 328 -4.18 13.02 -6.23
C SER A 328 -5.27 12.29 -5.43
N GLY A 329 -5.09 11.01 -5.13
CA GLY A 329 -6.01 10.22 -4.32
C GLY A 329 -5.66 8.75 -4.26
N LYS A 330 -6.61 7.90 -3.85
CA LYS A 330 -6.45 6.44 -3.82
C LYS A 330 -6.69 5.87 -5.22
N VAL A 331 -5.72 6.04 -6.11
CA VAL A 331 -5.79 5.63 -7.54
C VAL A 331 -4.65 4.68 -7.89
N CYS A 332 -4.88 3.80 -8.87
CA CYS A 332 -3.88 2.85 -9.36
C CYS A 332 -3.00 3.46 -10.47
N ILE A 333 -1.83 2.87 -10.72
CA ILE A 333 -0.88 3.36 -11.74
C ILE A 333 -1.50 3.33 -13.15
N ASP A 334 -2.24 2.28 -13.49
CA ASP A 334 -2.89 2.10 -14.78
C ASP A 334 -4.09 3.05 -15.00
N GLU A 335 -4.61 3.66 -13.92
CA GLU A 335 -5.70 4.63 -13.95
C GLU A 335 -5.20 6.07 -14.20
N LEU A 336 -3.90 6.34 -14.01
CA LEU A 336 -3.30 7.67 -14.15
C LEU A 336 -3.61 8.34 -15.50
N PRO A 337 -3.47 7.67 -16.66
CA PRO A 337 -3.78 8.29 -17.95
C PRO A 337 -5.24 8.76 -18.06
N ARG A 338 -6.17 8.03 -17.43
CA ARG A 338 -7.61 8.31 -17.46
C ARG A 338 -7.95 9.54 -16.62
N ILE A 339 -7.38 9.64 -15.42
CA ILE A 339 -7.68 10.75 -14.50
C ILE A 339 -6.89 12.02 -14.79
N ARG A 340 -5.87 11.97 -15.66
CA ARG A 340 -4.94 13.10 -15.92
C ARG A 340 -5.63 14.43 -16.21
N ARG A 341 -6.74 14.42 -16.95
CA ARG A 341 -7.53 15.62 -17.31
C ARG A 341 -8.68 15.92 -16.35
N LEU A 342 -8.99 15.01 -15.43
CA LEU A 342 -10.13 15.08 -14.51
C LEU A 342 -9.68 15.47 -13.09
N ALA A 343 -8.43 15.15 -12.74
CA ALA A 343 -7.85 15.46 -11.45
C ALA A 343 -7.71 16.98 -11.24
N ARG A 344 -8.16 17.45 -10.08
CA ARG A 344 -7.87 18.80 -9.61
C ARG A 344 -6.44 18.82 -9.09
N ARG A 345 -5.51 19.29 -9.91
CA ARG A 345 -4.07 19.27 -9.61
C ARG A 345 -3.66 20.37 -8.63
N ASP A 346 -4.32 21.53 -8.68
CA ASP A 346 -3.95 22.70 -7.88
C ASP A 346 -4.17 22.53 -6.37
N CYS A 347 -4.99 21.55 -5.97
CA CYS A 347 -5.27 21.27 -4.55
C CYS A 347 -4.50 20.06 -4.00
N ILE A 348 -3.62 19.44 -4.79
CA ILE A 348 -2.85 18.27 -4.34
C ILE A 348 -1.77 18.73 -3.36
N LYS A 349 -1.85 18.26 -2.11
CA LYS A 349 -0.79 18.41 -1.13
C LYS A 349 0.20 17.24 -1.23
N LEU A 350 1.49 17.53 -1.33
CA LEU A 350 2.55 16.52 -1.38
C LEU A 350 3.34 16.49 -0.08
N PRO A 351 3.83 15.30 0.34
CA PRO A 351 4.82 15.20 1.41
C PRO A 351 6.16 15.80 0.97
N HIS A 352 7.01 16.21 1.93
CA HIS A 352 8.27 16.89 1.64
C HIS A 352 9.21 16.06 0.77
N PHE A 353 9.28 14.75 1.01
CA PHE A 353 10.15 13.87 0.23
C PHE A 353 9.77 13.77 -1.25
N LEU A 354 8.59 14.24 -1.64
CA LEU A 354 8.07 14.20 -3.02
C LEU A 354 8.05 15.57 -3.70
N LEU A 355 8.43 16.65 -3.00
CA LEU A 355 8.57 17.97 -3.60
C LEU A 355 9.65 17.97 -4.69
N ASP A 356 10.76 17.26 -4.45
CA ASP A 356 11.76 16.94 -5.46
C ASP A 356 11.55 15.51 -5.98
N GLN A 357 10.83 15.41 -7.11
CA GLN A 357 10.53 14.12 -7.72
C GLN A 357 11.77 13.41 -8.28
N GLU A 358 12.81 14.14 -8.69
CA GLU A 358 14.04 13.54 -9.22
C GLU A 358 14.84 12.90 -8.08
N ALA A 359 14.98 13.60 -6.96
CA ALA A 359 15.60 13.06 -5.76
C ALA A 359 14.82 11.86 -5.20
N TYR A 360 13.49 11.92 -5.21
CA TYR A 360 12.63 10.81 -4.83
C TYR A 360 12.87 9.58 -5.73
N ARG A 361 12.84 9.76 -7.06
CA ARG A 361 13.14 8.69 -8.03
C ARG A 361 14.53 8.11 -7.80
N LYS A 362 15.54 8.94 -7.54
CA LYS A 362 16.91 8.47 -7.25
C LYS A 362 16.95 7.55 -6.03
N LYS A 363 16.26 7.90 -4.94
CA LYS A 363 16.15 7.04 -3.75
C LYS A 363 15.46 5.70 -4.08
N LEU A 364 14.40 5.72 -4.88
CA LEU A 364 13.71 4.50 -5.30
C LEU A 364 14.57 3.63 -6.23
N ARG A 365 15.34 4.22 -7.16
CA ARG A 365 16.29 3.47 -8.00
C ARG A 365 17.37 2.77 -7.15
N GLN A 366 17.88 3.44 -6.13
CA GLN A 366 18.83 2.83 -5.18
C GLN A 366 18.19 1.65 -4.44
N MET A 367 16.94 1.79 -3.99
CA MET A 367 16.19 0.72 -3.35
C MET A 367 15.96 -0.47 -4.28
N ALA A 368 15.55 -0.22 -5.53
CA ALA A 368 15.40 -1.28 -6.53
C ALA A 368 16.72 -2.03 -6.76
N ALA A 369 17.85 -1.30 -6.83
CA ALA A 369 19.17 -1.88 -7.01
C ALA A 369 19.58 -2.77 -5.82
N VAL A 370 19.43 -2.28 -4.58
CA VAL A 370 19.78 -3.02 -3.36
C VAL A 370 18.96 -4.31 -3.22
N ASN A 371 17.69 -4.29 -3.63
CA ASN A 371 16.80 -5.44 -3.56
C ASN A 371 16.81 -6.32 -4.83
N ASN A 372 17.69 -6.05 -5.80
CA ASN A 372 17.75 -6.77 -7.07
C ASN A 372 16.43 -6.79 -7.86
N ILE A 373 15.61 -5.75 -7.74
CA ILE A 373 14.34 -5.62 -8.46
C ILE A 373 14.65 -5.02 -9.84
N ALA A 374 14.62 -5.87 -10.87
CA ALA A 374 14.92 -5.46 -12.24
C ALA A 374 13.80 -4.59 -12.82
N SER A 375 14.14 -3.43 -13.38
CA SER A 375 13.20 -2.66 -14.21
C SER A 375 12.99 -3.39 -15.56
N PRO A 376 11.74 -3.48 -16.07
CA PRO A 376 11.46 -4.02 -17.40
C PRO A 376 12.24 -3.30 -18.51
N HIS A 377 12.61 -2.02 -18.33
CA HIS A 377 13.35 -1.26 -19.34
C HIS A 377 14.81 -1.75 -19.50
N ARG A 378 15.43 -2.31 -18.46
CA ARG A 378 16.78 -2.91 -18.53
C ARG A 378 16.84 -4.24 -19.31
N ARG A 379 15.75 -5.01 -19.35
CA ARG A 379 15.70 -6.27 -20.11
C ARG A 379 15.75 -6.04 -21.63
N ASN A 380 15.32 -4.87 -22.10
CA ASN A 380 15.35 -4.52 -23.52
C ASN A 380 16.70 -3.95 -23.96
N GLU A 381 17.43 -3.27 -23.08
CA GLU A 381 18.79 -2.78 -23.36
C GLU A 381 19.81 -3.92 -23.45
N THR A 382 19.71 -4.94 -22.60
CA THR A 382 20.58 -6.13 -22.66
C THR A 382 20.31 -6.99 -23.91
N LYS A 383 19.06 -7.04 -24.39
CA LYS A 383 18.73 -7.66 -25.70
C LYS A 383 19.20 -6.85 -26.90
N LYS A 384 19.20 -5.51 -26.83
CA LYS A 384 19.78 -4.66 -27.89
C LYS A 384 21.31 -4.74 -27.92
N ALA A 385 21.99 -4.78 -26.78
CA ALA A 385 23.44 -4.92 -26.71
C ALA A 385 23.94 -6.26 -27.28
N SER A 386 23.18 -7.34 -27.08
CA SER A 386 23.48 -8.67 -27.63
C SER A 386 23.10 -8.84 -29.12
N ALA A 387 22.19 -8.01 -29.64
CA ALA A 387 21.87 -7.98 -31.07
C ALA A 387 22.89 -7.17 -31.89
N VAL A 388 23.43 -6.07 -31.34
CA VAL A 388 24.41 -5.21 -32.04
C VAL A 388 25.78 -5.89 -32.19
N SER A 389 26.12 -6.82 -31.30
CA SER A 389 27.38 -7.59 -31.37
C SER A 389 27.42 -8.65 -32.47
N LYS A 390 26.31 -9.03 -33.10
CA LYS A 390 26.26 -10.13 -34.08
C LYS A 390 26.21 -9.69 -35.55
N GLN A 391 26.22 -8.39 -35.85
CA GLN A 391 26.18 -7.87 -37.22
C GLN A 391 27.51 -7.28 -37.74
N ARG A 392 28.62 -7.39 -37.00
CA ARG A 392 29.96 -6.96 -37.44
C ARG A 392 30.92 -8.14 -37.62
N ALA A 393 30.54 -9.10 -38.46
CA ALA A 393 31.48 -10.05 -39.06
C ALA A 393 30.82 -10.66 -40.30
N GLY A 394 31.12 -10.12 -41.48
CA GLY A 394 30.68 -10.74 -42.74
C GLY A 394 30.62 -9.79 -43.93
N ASN A 395 31.62 -9.94 -44.81
CA ASN A 395 31.62 -9.60 -46.23
C ASN A 395 31.79 -8.14 -46.66
N MET A 396 33.07 -7.76 -46.79
CA MET A 396 33.53 -6.94 -47.91
C MET A 396 33.65 -7.80 -49.18
N SER A 397 32.82 -7.57 -50.19
CA SER A 397 33.28 -7.53 -51.59
C SER A 397 32.19 -7.16 -52.59
N ARG A 398 32.54 -6.14 -53.39
CA ARG A 398 32.31 -5.96 -54.82
C ARG A 398 30.98 -5.38 -55.35
N LYS A 399 31.21 -4.20 -55.93
CA LYS A 399 30.83 -3.69 -57.27
C LYS A 399 29.59 -2.79 -57.37
N PHE A 400 29.91 -1.54 -57.69
CA PHE A 400 29.06 -0.50 -58.25
C PHE A 400 28.46 -0.91 -59.59
N SER A 401 27.18 -0.62 -59.77
CA SER A 401 26.59 -0.23 -61.06
C SER A 401 25.46 0.77 -60.80
N LEU A 402 25.61 1.96 -61.38
CA LEU A 402 24.63 3.06 -61.36
C LEU A 402 23.55 2.81 -62.42
N SER A 403 22.29 2.98 -62.04
CA SER A 403 21.20 3.31 -62.97
C SER A 403 20.00 3.92 -62.22
N VAL A 404 19.77 5.22 -62.47
CA VAL A 404 18.53 6.00 -62.28
C VAL A 404 17.81 5.94 -63.65
N PRO A 405 16.46 5.89 -63.82
CA PRO A 405 15.39 6.71 -63.21
C PRO A 405 14.12 5.89 -62.82
N ASN A 406 12.99 6.38 -62.30
CA ASN A 406 12.20 7.57 -62.62
C ASN A 406 11.08 7.75 -61.57
N LEU A 407 10.78 8.99 -61.19
CA LEU A 407 9.58 9.33 -60.42
C LEU A 407 8.34 9.20 -61.30
N LYS A 408 7.26 8.60 -60.77
CA LYS A 408 5.87 9.02 -61.01
C LYS A 408 4.88 8.23 -60.12
N ASN A 409 3.85 8.96 -59.69
CA ASN A 409 2.55 8.51 -59.14
C ASN A 409 2.42 8.43 -57.61
N VAL A 410 2.12 9.59 -57.03
CA VAL A 410 1.33 9.77 -55.81
C VAL A 410 -0.16 9.78 -56.19
N PRO A 411 -1.05 9.13 -55.41
CA PRO A 411 -2.44 9.55 -55.33
C PRO A 411 -2.83 9.99 -53.90
N GLU A 412 -3.40 11.19 -53.81
CA GLU A 412 -4.07 11.76 -52.63
C GLU A 412 -5.62 11.61 -52.76
N PRO A 413 -6.43 11.91 -51.72
CA PRO A 413 -7.48 11.03 -51.18
C PRO A 413 -8.92 11.41 -51.60
N PRO A 414 -9.94 10.56 -51.32
CA PRO A 414 -11.33 10.97 -51.48
C PRO A 414 -11.89 11.70 -50.24
N LYS A 415 -12.67 12.75 -50.51
CA LYS A 415 -13.36 13.63 -49.54
C LYS A 415 -14.78 13.14 -49.18
N LYS A 416 -15.09 13.25 -47.88
CA LYS A 416 -16.34 13.62 -47.16
C LYS A 416 -17.72 13.12 -47.66
N ILE A 417 -18.48 12.54 -46.71
CA ILE A 417 -19.94 12.69 -46.63
C ILE A 417 -20.30 13.24 -45.24
N LEU A 418 -20.93 14.43 -45.24
CA LEU A 418 -21.58 15.09 -44.12
C LEU A 418 -23.03 14.60 -44.03
N LEU A 419 -23.45 14.11 -42.86
CA LEU A 419 -24.87 13.93 -42.55
C LEU A 419 -25.25 14.84 -41.38
N ASN A 420 -25.90 15.95 -41.74
CA ASN A 420 -26.72 16.77 -40.86
C ASN A 420 -28.13 16.16 -40.80
N ARG A 421 -28.67 15.91 -39.61
CA ARG A 421 -30.13 15.97 -39.41
C ARG A 421 -30.47 16.49 -38.01
N ARG A 422 -31.44 17.41 -38.00
CA ARG A 422 -31.90 18.26 -36.91
C ARG A 422 -32.78 17.51 -35.89
N LYS A 423 -32.75 18.03 -34.65
CA LYS A 423 -33.84 18.25 -33.65
C LYS A 423 -35.00 17.24 -33.55
N ALA A 424 -35.16 16.67 -32.34
CA ALA A 424 -36.38 16.79 -31.52
C ALA A 424 -36.15 16.19 -30.11
N ALA A 425 -36.47 16.97 -29.07
CA ALA A 425 -36.87 16.52 -27.73
C ALA A 425 -38.36 16.89 -27.57
N PRO A 426 -39.11 16.54 -26.49
CA PRO A 426 -38.73 15.76 -25.31
C PRO A 426 -39.71 14.59 -25.01
N ASN A 427 -39.38 13.70 -24.09
CA ASN A 427 -40.41 13.13 -23.22
C ASN A 427 -39.86 12.81 -21.84
N VAL A 428 -40.57 13.40 -20.89
CA VAL A 428 -40.41 13.39 -19.45
C VAL A 428 -40.91 12.04 -18.92
N LEU A 429 -40.14 11.38 -18.06
CA LEU A 429 -40.68 10.41 -17.11
C LEU A 429 -39.88 10.52 -15.80
N THR A 430 -40.35 11.45 -14.96
CA THR A 430 -40.00 11.55 -13.55
C THR A 430 -40.63 10.39 -12.79
N TYR A 431 -39.83 9.45 -12.30
CA TYR A 431 -40.26 8.51 -11.26
C TYR A 431 -39.93 9.12 -9.88
N SER A 432 -40.95 9.71 -9.27
CA SER A 432 -40.96 10.10 -7.86
C SER A 432 -41.40 8.89 -7.03
N ARG A 433 -40.51 8.37 -6.17
CA ARG A 433 -40.92 7.51 -5.04
C ARG A 433 -40.73 8.28 -3.74
N LYS A 434 -41.85 8.83 -3.25
CA LYS A 434 -42.02 9.24 -1.86
C LYS A 434 -41.95 7.99 -0.97
N TYR A 435 -41.05 7.97 0.00
CA TYR A 435 -41.18 7.12 1.18
C TYR A 435 -41.46 8.01 2.38
N GLN A 436 -42.69 7.90 2.90
CA GLN A 436 -43.08 8.40 4.21
C GLN A 436 -42.39 7.55 5.27
N TYR A 437 -41.69 8.19 6.21
CA TYR A 437 -41.33 7.58 7.48
C TYR A 437 -42.40 7.93 8.50
N VAL A 438 -43.04 6.89 9.02
CA VAL A 438 -43.88 6.93 10.22
C VAL A 438 -42.95 6.77 11.41
N SER A 439 -43.12 7.65 12.38
CA SER A 439 -42.47 7.64 13.70
C SER A 439 -42.98 6.49 14.57
N GLY A 440 -42.05 5.75 15.17
CA GLY A 440 -42.25 4.79 16.25
C GLY A 440 -40.93 4.58 16.96
#